data_AF-A0A966KYI8-F1
#
_entry.id   AF-A0A966KYI8-F1
#
_cell.length_a   1.000
_cell.length_b   1.000
_cell.length_c   1.000
_cell.angle_alpha   90.00
_cell.angle_beta   90.00
_cell.angle_gamma   90.00
#
_symmetry.space_group_name_H-M   'P 1'
#
loop_
_entity.id
_entity.type
_entity.pdbx_description
1 polymer ?
#
loop_
_entity_poly.entity_id
_entity_poly.type
_entity_poly.pdbx_seq_one_letter_code
_entity_poly.pdbx_strand_id
1 'polypeptide(L)'
;VKIASNNGASGFLAGRAVWKDFTAYYPNEDDMRAWLLTSGVENYMKIYEASKRATPYFEHKQFRSFASIMLEKAGEDWYKEY
;
A
#
# COMPACT_ATOMS: atom_id res chain seq x y z
N VAL A 1 -3.41 -6.06 -8.68
CA VAL A 1 -2.52 -4.89 -8.71
C VAL A 1 -2.17 -4.47 -10.13
N LYS A 2 -1.46 -5.28 -10.95
CA LYS A 2 -1.09 -4.95 -12.35
C LYS A 2 -2.20 -4.27 -13.18
N ILE A 3 -3.38 -4.89 -13.25
CA ILE A 3 -4.52 -4.34 -14.01
C ILE A 3 -4.94 -2.97 -13.46
N ALA A 4 -5.10 -2.84 -12.15
CA ALA A 4 -5.50 -1.60 -11.49
C ALA A 4 -4.46 -0.49 -11.71
N SER A 5 -3.18 -0.80 -11.51
CA SER A 5 -2.07 0.14 -11.73
C SER A 5 -2.03 0.64 -13.17
N ASN A 6 -2.22 -0.24 -14.16
CA ASN A 6 -2.33 0.16 -15.58
C ASN A 6 -3.54 1.05 -15.90
N ASN A 7 -4.51 1.16 -14.99
CA ASN A 7 -5.74 1.92 -15.18
C ASN A 7 -5.85 3.09 -14.17
N GLY A 8 -4.72 3.57 -13.66
CA GLY A 8 -4.66 4.79 -12.85
C GLY A 8 -4.72 4.59 -11.34
N ALA A 9 -4.72 3.35 -10.84
CA ALA A 9 -4.62 3.12 -9.39
C ALA A 9 -3.22 3.47 -8.88
N SER A 10 -3.15 4.04 -7.67
CA SER A 10 -1.93 4.63 -7.10
C SER A 10 -1.11 3.71 -6.20
N GLY A 11 -1.47 2.43 -6.12
CA GLY A 11 -0.75 1.47 -5.32
C GLY A 11 -1.63 0.31 -4.90
N PHE A 12 -1.31 -0.26 -3.74
CA PHE A 12 -2.05 -1.36 -3.13
C PHE A 12 -1.99 -1.28 -1.61
N LEU A 13 -2.98 -1.88 -0.94
CA LEU A 13 -2.96 -2.18 0.48
C LEU A 13 -3.18 -3.69 0.63
N ALA A 14 -2.11 -4.44 0.90
CA ALA A 14 -2.13 -5.90 0.92
C ALA A 14 -1.74 -6.42 2.31
N GLY A 15 -2.74 -6.92 3.04
CA GLY A 15 -2.54 -7.65 4.30
C GLY A 15 -2.42 -9.16 4.05
N ARG A 16 -3.55 -9.88 4.13
CA ARG A 16 -3.61 -11.35 4.03
C ARG A 16 -2.91 -11.94 2.81
N ALA A 17 -2.91 -11.25 1.66
CA ALA A 17 -2.20 -11.72 0.48
C ALA A 17 -0.68 -11.81 0.65
N VAL A 18 -0.12 -11.06 1.61
CA VAL A 18 1.31 -11.07 1.95
C VAL A 18 1.58 -12.11 3.02
N TRP A 19 0.82 -12.07 4.13
CA TRP A 19 1.24 -12.74 5.36
C TRP A 19 0.40 -13.93 5.82
N LYS A 20 -0.78 -14.22 5.23
CA LYS A 20 -1.76 -15.14 5.85
C LYS A 20 -1.22 -16.55 6.17
N ASP A 21 -0.31 -17.08 5.36
CA ASP A 21 0.10 -18.49 5.47
C ASP A 21 1.10 -18.72 6.62
N PHE A 22 1.61 -17.65 7.25
CA PHE A 22 2.43 -17.76 8.47
C PHE A 22 1.67 -18.41 9.63
N THR A 23 0.33 -18.35 9.64
CA THR A 23 -0.50 -18.90 10.71
C THR A 23 -0.44 -20.43 10.78
N ALA A 24 -0.03 -21.10 9.70
CA ALA A 24 0.19 -22.55 9.67
C ALA A 24 1.31 -22.99 10.62
N TYR A 25 2.19 -22.07 11.03
CA TYR A 25 3.31 -22.33 11.92
C TYR A 25 3.02 -21.98 13.39
N TYR A 26 1.84 -21.45 13.70
CA TYR A 26 1.46 -21.15 15.09
C TYR A 26 1.36 -22.44 15.93
N PRO A 27 1.84 -22.46 17.19
CA PRO A 27 2.39 -21.33 17.97
C PRO A 27 3.92 -21.16 17.89
N ASN A 28 4.61 -21.82 16.96
CA ASN A 28 6.07 -21.71 16.85
C ASN A 28 6.48 -20.35 16.26
N GLU A 29 6.82 -19.40 17.13
CA GLU A 29 7.21 -18.05 16.72
C GLU A 29 8.45 -17.99 15.81
N ASP A 30 9.41 -18.91 15.98
CA ASP A 30 10.62 -18.95 15.16
C ASP A 30 10.29 -19.35 13.72
N ASP A 31 9.44 -20.36 13.53
CA ASP A 31 8.99 -20.79 12.21
C ASP A 31 8.09 -19.74 11.55
N MET A 32 7.20 -19.11 12.33
CA MET A 32 6.38 -17.98 11.88
C MET A 32 7.26 -16.83 11.37
N ARG A 33 8.30 -16.47 12.14
CA ARG A 33 9.26 -15.43 11.78
C ARG A 33 10.06 -15.82 10.53
N ALA A 34 10.56 -17.04 10.46
CA ALA A 34 11.32 -17.54 9.31
C ALA A 34 10.47 -17.48 8.02
N TRP A 35 9.20 -17.85 8.10
CA TRP A 35 8.28 -17.77 6.96
C TRP A 35 8.02 -16.33 6.51
N LEU A 36 7.79 -15.41 7.46
CA LEU A 36 7.57 -13.99 7.16
C LEU A 36 8.79 -13.34 6.49
N LEU A 37 10.01 -13.67 6.96
CA LEU A 37 11.26 -13.15 6.42
C LEU A 37 11.65 -13.74 5.04
N THR A 38 10.97 -14.81 4.60
CA THR A 38 11.23 -15.47 3.32
C THR A 38 10.02 -15.36 2.39
N SER A 39 9.04 -16.24 2.55
CA SER A 39 7.83 -16.32 1.72
C SER A 39 6.98 -15.04 1.79
N GLY A 40 6.87 -14.44 2.98
CA GLY A 40 6.19 -13.15 3.15
C GLY A 40 6.84 -12.02 2.34
N VAL A 41 8.18 -11.95 2.36
CA VAL A 41 8.96 -11.00 1.54
C VAL A 41 8.75 -11.27 0.05
N GLU A 42 8.83 -12.52 -0.40
CA GLU A 42 8.56 -12.85 -1.81
C GLU A 42 7.16 -12.46 -2.27
N ASN A 43 6.14 -12.70 -1.43
CA ASN A 43 4.77 -12.30 -1.71
C ASN A 43 4.64 -10.77 -1.85
N TYR A 44 5.27 -10.01 -0.95
CA TYR A 44 5.32 -8.56 -1.05
C TYR A 44 6.00 -8.11 -2.35
N MET A 45 7.17 -8.65 -2.68
CA MET A 45 7.93 -8.26 -3.86
C MET A 45 7.15 -8.52 -5.16
N LYS A 46 6.40 -9.62 -5.26
CA LYS A 46 5.52 -9.89 -6.41
C LYS A 46 4.46 -8.81 -6.60
N ILE A 47 3.87 -8.33 -5.50
CA ILE A 47 2.83 -7.29 -5.54
C ILE A 47 3.45 -5.92 -5.84
N TYR A 48 4.62 -5.62 -5.27
CA TYR A 48 5.41 -4.42 -5.55
C TYR A 48 5.80 -4.31 -7.03
N GLU A 49 6.35 -5.38 -7.61
CA GLU A 49 6.68 -5.41 -9.04
C GLU A 49 5.43 -5.16 -9.91
N ALA A 50 4.30 -5.75 -9.52
CA ALA A 50 3.03 -5.51 -10.19
C ALA A 50 2.50 -4.07 -10.05
N SER A 51 2.96 -3.31 -9.05
CA SER A 51 2.56 -1.91 -8.83
C SER A 51 3.47 -0.87 -9.46
N LYS A 52 4.57 -1.25 -10.14
CA LYS A 52 5.52 -0.29 -10.73
C LYS A 52 4.92 0.69 -11.74
N ARG A 53 3.76 0.36 -12.32
CA ARG A 53 3.01 1.24 -13.24
C ARG A 53 1.92 2.05 -12.54
N ALA A 54 1.85 2.02 -11.20
CA ALA A 54 0.87 2.78 -10.45
C ALA A 54 1.09 4.29 -10.66
N THR A 55 0.01 5.03 -10.83
CA THR A 55 0.05 6.48 -10.99
C THR A 55 0.22 7.13 -9.62
N PRO A 56 1.25 7.95 -9.38
CA PRO A 56 1.34 8.73 -8.14
C PRO A 56 0.00 9.41 -7.83
N TYR A 57 -0.48 9.32 -6.59
CA TYR A 57 -1.87 9.70 -6.28
C TYR A 57 -2.20 11.13 -6.70
N PHE A 58 -1.24 12.05 -6.55
CA PHE A 58 -1.39 13.45 -6.90
C PHE A 58 -1.45 13.72 -8.41
N GLU A 59 -1.03 12.77 -9.25
CA GLU A 59 -1.16 12.83 -10.72
C GLU A 59 -2.47 12.21 -11.22
N HIS A 60 -3.26 11.59 -10.34
CA HIS A 60 -4.56 11.04 -10.73
C HIS A 60 -5.48 12.14 -11.28
N LYS A 61 -6.28 11.81 -12.30
CA LYS A 61 -7.17 12.76 -13.03
C LYS A 61 -8.07 13.64 -12.14
N GLN A 62 -8.41 13.14 -10.95
CA GLN A 62 -9.19 13.87 -9.96
C GLN A 62 -8.42 15.06 -9.36
N PHE A 63 -7.13 14.86 -9.09
CA PHE A 63 -6.27 15.85 -8.44
C PHE A 63 -5.46 16.68 -9.43
N ARG A 64 -5.25 16.17 -10.66
CA ARG A 64 -4.48 16.76 -11.78
C ARG A 64 -2.98 16.89 -11.52
N SER A 65 -2.58 17.43 -10.37
CA SER A 65 -1.20 17.59 -9.94
C SER A 65 -1.15 17.82 -8.42
N PHE A 66 0.03 17.67 -7.83
CA PHE A 66 0.24 18.04 -6.43
C PHE A 66 -0.05 19.53 -6.17
N ALA A 67 0.30 20.41 -7.11
CA ALA A 67 0.10 21.85 -6.99
C ALA A 67 -1.39 22.27 -7.00
N SER A 68 -2.29 21.39 -7.46
CA SER A 68 -3.73 21.64 -7.50
C SER A 68 -4.49 21.02 -6.33
N ILE A 69 -3.81 20.37 -5.39
CA ILE A 69 -4.41 19.84 -4.17
C ILE A 69 -4.51 20.98 -3.15
N MET A 70 -5.73 21.31 -2.74
CA MET A 70 -5.98 22.17 -1.58
C MET A 70 -6.64 21.35 -0.48
N LEU A 71 -6.07 21.43 0.72
CA LEU A 71 -6.67 20.80 1.90
C LEU A 71 -7.78 21.70 2.44
N GLU A 72 -8.96 21.12 2.62
CA GLU A 72 -10.02 21.76 3.39
C GLU A 72 -9.58 21.83 4.86
N LYS A 73 -9.86 22.95 5.54
CA LYS A 73 -9.45 23.21 6.94
C LYS A 73 -7.94 23.18 7.19
N ALA A 74 -7.11 23.51 6.19
CA ALA A 74 -5.69 23.78 6.39
C ALA A 74 -5.43 25.16 7.02
N GLY A 75 -4.25 25.34 7.60
CA GLY A 75 -3.80 26.60 8.24
C GLY A 75 -3.43 26.42 9.70
N GLU A 76 -2.85 27.43 10.34
CA GLU A 76 -2.39 27.34 11.75
C GLU A 76 -3.52 26.96 12.72
N ASP A 77 -4.77 27.28 12.37
CA ASP A 77 -5.96 27.06 13.17
C ASP A 77 -6.71 25.76 12.85
N TRP A 78 -6.14 24.86 12.04
CA TRP A 78 -6.79 23.62 11.59
C TRP A 78 -7.40 22.78 12.73
N TYR A 79 -6.78 22.82 13.92
CA TYR A 79 -7.18 22.04 15.10
C TYR A 79 -8.44 22.56 15.79
N LYS A 80 -8.91 23.77 15.45
CA LYS A 80 -10.10 24.38 16.07
C LYS A 80 -11.41 23.89 15.46
N GLU A 81 -11.36 23.28 14.27
CA GLU A 81 -12.54 22.86 13.49
C GLU A 81 -12.65 21.34 13.28
N TYR A 82 -11.87 20.54 14.04
CA TYR A 82 -11.88 19.07 14.00
C TYR A 82 -12.69 18.47 15.15
#